data_AF-E0TZN3-F1
#
_entry.id   AF-E0TZN3-F1
#
_cell.length_a   1.000
_cell.length_b   1.000
_cell.length_c   1.000
_cell.angle_alpha   90.00
_cell.angle_beta   90.00
_cell.angle_gamma   90.00
#
_symmetry.space_group_name_H-M   'P 1'
#
loop_
_entity.id
_entity.type
_entity.pdbx_description
1 polymer ?
#
loop_
_entity_poly.entity_id
_entity_poly.type
_entity_poly.pdbx_seq_one_letter_code
_entity_poly.pdbx_strand_id
1 'polypeptide(L)'
;MPLNRNAGHTGDGTNGTGNRSKAIGVEICYSKSGGAKYYAAEKLAIKFVAQLLKERGWGIDRVRKHQDWSGKYCPHRTLSEGRWNEVKAAIDAELKALGGKTSSKKTTSSKTVKKSSSSKKKSSFNLPTGIFKVMSPLIHIDAVEQIQTALAALHFYPDKKAKNFGIDSYYGPQTADAVRRFQLMYGLSADGIYGPKTKAKIEALLK
;
A
#
# COMPACT_ATOMS: atom_id res chain seq x y z
N MET A 1 19.68 -4.03 18.09
CA MET A 1 19.27 -5.30 18.72
C MET A 1 19.88 -6.47 17.96
N PRO A 2 20.31 -7.55 18.63
CA PRO A 2 20.77 -8.77 17.95
C PRO A 2 19.68 -9.35 17.03
N LEU A 3 20.06 -9.84 15.85
CA LEU A 3 19.10 -10.37 14.84
C LEU A 3 18.52 -11.75 15.19
N ASN A 4 18.95 -12.35 16.30
CA ASN A 4 18.43 -13.61 16.85
C ASN A 4 17.44 -13.38 18.00
N ARG A 5 16.90 -12.17 18.15
CA ARG A 5 15.91 -11.82 19.18
C ARG A 5 14.65 -11.23 18.58
N ASN A 6 13.53 -11.55 19.21
CA ASN A 6 12.23 -10.95 18.91
C ASN A 6 12.23 -9.46 19.29
N ALA A 7 11.52 -8.66 18.50
CA ALA A 7 11.29 -7.24 18.76
C ALA A 7 9.79 -6.92 18.60
N GLY A 8 9.25 -6.04 19.45
CA GLY A 8 7.88 -5.56 19.32
C GLY A 8 7.79 -4.36 18.37
N HIS A 9 7.89 -4.58 17.07
CA HIS A 9 8.06 -3.50 16.08
C HIS A 9 6.98 -3.43 14.98
N THR A 10 6.27 -4.52 14.66
CA THR A 10 5.28 -4.56 13.55
C THR A 10 3.85 -4.24 13.98
N GLY A 11 3.57 -4.24 15.29
CA GLY A 11 2.23 -3.97 15.81
C GLY A 11 1.16 -5.00 15.43
N ASP A 12 1.57 -6.20 15.05
CA ASP A 12 0.70 -7.34 14.69
C ASP A 12 0.38 -8.25 15.89
N GLY A 13 0.43 -7.68 17.11
CA GLY A 13 0.13 -8.36 18.37
C GLY A 13 1.33 -9.09 19.00
N THR A 14 1.17 -9.53 20.25
CA THR A 14 2.22 -10.16 21.07
C THR A 14 2.85 -11.38 20.40
N ASN A 15 2.06 -12.15 19.64
CA ASN A 15 2.52 -13.36 18.94
C ASN A 15 2.54 -13.19 17.41
N GLY A 16 2.44 -11.95 16.93
CA GLY A 16 2.46 -11.63 15.51
C GLY A 16 3.75 -12.09 14.84
N THR A 17 3.63 -12.69 13.65
CA THR A 17 4.80 -13.27 12.96
C THR A 17 5.83 -12.22 12.55
N GLY A 18 5.42 -10.97 12.35
CA GLY A 18 6.32 -9.85 12.10
C GLY A 18 7.22 -9.58 13.32
N ASN A 19 6.64 -9.55 14.52
CA ASN A 19 7.39 -9.34 15.78
C ASN A 19 8.30 -10.52 16.17
N ARG A 20 7.96 -11.74 15.72
CA ARG A 20 8.54 -12.99 16.24
C ARG A 20 9.54 -13.65 15.31
N SER A 21 9.19 -13.88 14.05
CA SER A 21 9.95 -14.86 13.24
C SER A 21 10.14 -14.47 11.78
N LYS A 22 9.46 -13.43 11.30
CA LYS A 22 9.41 -13.13 9.86
C LYS A 22 9.98 -11.76 9.47
N ALA A 23 10.34 -10.89 10.41
CA ALA A 23 10.83 -9.57 10.08
C ALA A 23 12.00 -9.10 10.95
N ILE A 24 12.77 -8.18 10.35
CA ILE A 24 13.74 -7.33 11.03
C ILE A 24 13.19 -5.90 10.88
N GLY A 25 13.06 -5.18 11.98
CA GLY A 25 12.63 -3.77 11.97
C GLY A 25 13.80 -2.84 11.68
N VAL A 26 13.61 -1.91 10.74
CA VAL A 26 14.54 -0.80 10.48
C VAL A 26 13.79 0.51 10.71
N GLU A 27 14.22 1.27 11.71
CA GLU A 27 13.62 2.56 12.06
C GLU A 27 14.44 3.71 11.45
N ILE A 28 13.75 4.70 10.88
CA ILE A 28 14.38 5.87 10.26
C ILE A 28 14.10 7.10 11.13
N CYS A 29 15.17 7.67 11.68
CA CYS A 29 15.11 8.85 12.54
C CYS A 29 14.58 10.08 11.78
N TYR A 30 14.12 11.08 12.54
CA TYR A 30 13.67 12.38 12.04
C TYR A 30 12.45 12.33 11.10
N SER A 31 11.74 11.20 11.02
CA SER A 31 10.56 11.08 10.15
C SER A 31 9.47 12.11 10.49
N LYS A 32 9.24 12.42 11.78
CA LYS A 32 8.28 13.46 12.18
C LYS A 32 8.74 14.87 11.79
N SER A 33 10.00 15.22 12.04
CA SER A 33 10.55 16.55 11.73
C SER A 33 10.85 16.77 10.24
N GLY A 34 11.15 15.70 9.50
CA GLY A 34 11.52 15.75 8.09
C GLY A 34 12.85 16.46 7.83
N GLY A 35 12.94 17.06 6.65
CA GLY A 35 14.07 17.89 6.21
C GLY A 35 15.33 17.09 5.86
N ALA A 36 16.43 17.81 5.67
CA ALA A 36 17.71 17.24 5.22
C ALA A 36 18.20 16.08 6.11
N LYS A 37 18.00 16.17 7.43
CA LYS A 37 18.36 15.11 8.38
C LYS A 37 17.59 13.81 8.13
N TYR A 38 16.30 13.91 7.83
CA TYR A 38 15.50 12.74 7.48
C TYR A 38 16.00 12.09 6.18
N TYR A 39 16.22 12.87 5.13
CA TYR A 39 16.68 12.31 3.85
C TYR A 39 18.08 11.69 3.94
N ALA A 40 18.97 12.28 4.74
CA ALA A 40 20.25 11.68 5.06
C ALA A 40 20.09 10.34 5.80
N ALA A 41 19.19 10.27 6.80
CA ALA A 41 18.88 9.03 7.51
C ALA A 41 18.22 7.99 6.58
N GLU A 42 17.31 8.39 5.69
CA GLU A 42 16.68 7.51 4.70
C GLU A 42 17.71 6.91 3.75
N LYS A 43 18.67 7.71 3.27
CA LYS A 43 19.78 7.23 2.43
C LYS A 43 20.64 6.18 3.14
N LEU A 44 20.94 6.37 4.42
CA LEU A 44 21.67 5.38 5.21
C LEU A 44 20.83 4.11 5.44
N ALA A 45 19.54 4.27 5.72
CA ALA A 45 18.62 3.14 5.87
C ALA A 45 18.50 2.31 4.59
N ILE A 46 18.44 2.95 3.43
CA ILE A 46 18.44 2.28 2.12
C ILE A 46 19.67 1.36 1.96
N LYS A 47 20.88 1.90 2.24
CA LYS A 47 22.13 1.13 2.19
C LYS A 47 22.14 -0.01 3.20
N PHE A 48 21.70 0.26 4.42
CA PHE A 48 21.65 -0.75 5.48
C PHE A 48 20.68 -1.89 5.14
N VAL A 49 19.49 -1.58 4.62
CA VAL A 49 18.53 -2.60 4.18
C VAL A 49 19.11 -3.43 3.03
N ALA A 50 19.76 -2.81 2.04
CA ALA A 50 20.42 -3.53 0.96
C ALA A 50 21.50 -4.50 1.47
N GLN A 51 22.32 -4.06 2.43
CA GLN A 51 23.33 -4.91 3.07
C GLN A 51 22.67 -6.11 3.80
N LEU A 52 21.62 -5.87 4.58
CA LEU A 52 20.87 -6.95 5.24
C LEU A 52 20.28 -7.96 4.24
N LEU A 53 19.73 -7.47 3.12
CA LEU A 53 19.20 -8.34 2.06
C LEU A 53 20.29 -9.21 1.46
N LYS A 54 21.48 -8.65 1.18
CA LYS A 54 22.63 -9.41 0.68
C LYS A 54 23.07 -10.49 1.66
N GLU A 55 23.27 -10.15 2.93
CA GLU A 55 23.71 -11.09 3.97
C GLU A 55 22.73 -12.26 4.16
N ARG A 56 21.44 -12.01 3.93
CA ARG A 56 20.38 -13.02 4.05
C ARG A 56 20.08 -13.74 2.74
N GLY A 57 20.70 -13.35 1.63
CA GLY A 57 20.37 -13.86 0.30
C GLY A 57 18.92 -13.59 -0.11
N TRP A 58 18.34 -12.48 0.37
CA TRP A 58 16.98 -12.06 0.08
C TRP A 58 16.94 -11.03 -1.06
N GLY A 59 15.81 -11.01 -1.77
CA GLY A 59 15.53 -9.99 -2.79
C GLY A 59 14.64 -8.87 -2.27
N ILE A 60 14.47 -7.84 -3.09
CA ILE A 60 13.62 -6.67 -2.80
C ILE A 60 12.14 -7.03 -2.53
N ASP A 61 11.69 -8.20 -2.97
CA ASP A 61 10.36 -8.75 -2.72
C ASP A 61 10.07 -8.97 -1.22
N ARG A 62 11.12 -9.09 -0.40
CA ARG A 62 11.02 -9.23 1.06
C ARG A 62 10.87 -7.90 1.81
N VAL A 63 11.12 -6.76 1.15
CA VAL A 63 10.93 -5.45 1.77
C VAL A 63 9.44 -5.13 1.86
N ARG A 64 8.99 -4.84 3.08
CA ARG A 64 7.60 -4.50 3.44
C ARG A 64 7.62 -3.22 4.28
N LYS A 65 6.56 -2.43 4.17
CA LYS A 65 6.32 -1.29 5.08
C LYS A 65 5.58 -1.78 6.32
N HIS A 66 5.67 -1.03 7.41
CA HIS A 66 4.94 -1.34 8.64
C HIS A 66 3.41 -1.40 8.37
N GLN A 67 2.92 -0.58 7.44
CA GLN A 67 1.54 -0.63 6.96
C GLN A 67 1.12 -2.01 6.44
N ASP A 68 2.03 -2.79 5.83
CA ASP A 68 1.70 -4.12 5.30
C ASP A 68 1.48 -5.17 6.41
N TRP A 69 2.00 -4.91 7.62
CA TRP A 69 1.89 -5.81 8.76
C TRP A 69 0.65 -5.55 9.62
N SER A 70 0.42 -4.28 9.98
CA SER A 70 -0.63 -3.90 10.94
C SER A 70 -1.60 -2.84 10.43
N GLY A 71 -1.41 -2.33 9.22
CA GLY A 71 -2.21 -1.23 8.66
C GLY A 71 -1.80 0.16 9.17
N LYS A 72 -0.81 0.26 10.07
CA LYS A 72 -0.32 1.55 10.57
C LYS A 72 0.19 2.42 9.43
N TYR A 73 -0.09 3.73 9.51
CA TYR A 73 0.46 4.69 8.57
C TYR A 73 1.96 4.92 8.81
N CYS A 74 2.77 3.93 8.42
CA CYS A 74 4.22 3.92 8.60
C CYS A 74 4.89 3.09 7.47
N PRO A 75 5.98 3.57 6.83
CA PRO A 75 6.69 4.83 7.08
C PRO A 75 5.89 6.05 6.58
N HIS A 76 5.43 6.90 7.49
CA HIS A 76 4.41 7.91 7.20
C HIS A 76 4.90 8.94 6.18
N ARG A 77 6.18 9.29 6.22
CA ARG A 77 6.79 10.30 5.33
C ARG A 77 6.96 9.79 3.92
N THR A 78 7.54 8.61 3.76
CA THR A 78 7.64 7.93 2.46
C THR A 78 6.25 7.72 1.84
N LEU A 79 5.24 7.43 2.67
CA LEU A 79 3.85 7.29 2.22
C LEU A 79 3.20 8.64 1.87
N SER A 80 3.42 9.69 2.66
CA SER A 80 2.85 11.02 2.40
C SER A 80 3.43 11.66 1.15
N GLU A 81 4.70 11.37 0.87
CA GLU A 81 5.41 11.89 -0.31
C GLU A 81 5.24 10.97 -1.53
N GLY A 82 4.56 9.82 -1.41
CA GLY A 82 4.32 8.89 -2.51
C GLY A 82 5.56 8.10 -2.98
N ARG A 83 6.68 8.19 -2.25
CA ARG A 83 8.01 7.70 -2.68
C ARG A 83 8.30 6.24 -2.35
N TRP A 84 7.29 5.44 -1.97
CA TRP A 84 7.53 4.05 -1.55
C TRP A 84 8.20 3.20 -2.65
N ASN A 85 7.77 3.37 -3.90
CA ASN A 85 8.36 2.66 -5.03
C ASN A 85 9.78 3.15 -5.32
N GLU A 86 10.05 4.44 -5.14
CA GLU A 86 11.40 5.03 -5.30
C GLU A 86 12.36 4.51 -4.23
N VAL A 87 11.93 4.45 -2.97
CA VAL A 87 12.72 3.88 -1.88
C VAL A 87 13.01 2.40 -2.15
N LYS A 88 12.02 1.62 -2.61
CA LYS A 88 12.23 0.22 -3.02
C LYS A 88 13.23 0.11 -4.18
N ALA A 89 13.11 0.95 -5.19
CA ALA A 89 14.03 0.95 -6.33
C ALA A 89 15.45 1.32 -5.91
N ALA A 90 15.61 2.27 -4.98
CA ALA A 90 16.92 2.65 -4.43
C ALA A 90 17.56 1.51 -3.62
N ILE A 91 16.77 0.77 -2.83
CA ILE A 91 17.26 -0.42 -2.11
C ILE A 91 17.71 -1.50 -3.11
N ASP A 92 16.92 -1.76 -4.15
CA ASP A 92 17.27 -2.76 -5.17
C ASP A 92 18.54 -2.38 -5.95
N ALA A 93 18.72 -1.09 -6.23
CA ALA A 93 19.93 -0.56 -6.86
C ALA A 93 21.18 -0.74 -5.96
N GLU A 94 21.09 -0.42 -4.68
CA GLU A 94 22.18 -0.65 -3.72
C GLU A 94 22.44 -2.15 -3.53
N LEU A 95 21.40 -2.99 -3.46
CA LEU A 95 21.54 -4.44 -3.38
C LEU A 95 22.28 -5.01 -4.60
N LYS A 96 21.95 -4.50 -5.80
CA LYS A 96 22.65 -4.82 -7.04
C LYS A 96 24.13 -4.41 -6.99
N ALA A 97 24.41 -3.19 -6.53
CA ALA A 97 25.79 -2.69 -6.40
C ALA A 97 26.62 -3.55 -5.44
N LEU A 98 25.99 -4.11 -4.40
CA LEU A 98 26.64 -5.05 -3.48
C LEU A 98 26.76 -6.48 -4.04
N GLY A 99 26.23 -6.79 -5.22
CA GLY A 99 26.24 -8.14 -5.81
C GLY A 99 25.23 -9.10 -5.17
N GLY A 100 24.17 -8.58 -4.54
CA GLY A 100 23.11 -9.38 -3.95
C GLY A 100 22.11 -9.93 -4.97
N LYS A 101 21.16 -10.75 -4.50
CA LYS A 101 20.06 -11.27 -5.33
C LYS A 101 19.14 -10.14 -5.74
N THR A 102 19.36 -9.63 -6.95
CA THR A 102 18.42 -8.71 -7.59
C THR A 102 17.21 -9.48 -8.08
N SER A 103 16.04 -8.83 -8.05
CA SER A 103 14.92 -9.34 -8.83
C SER A 103 15.29 -9.23 -10.30
N SER A 104 15.69 -10.34 -10.91
CA SER A 104 15.82 -10.44 -12.36
C SER A 104 14.55 -9.90 -12.97
N LYS A 105 14.71 -8.87 -13.81
CA LYS A 105 13.66 -8.21 -14.57
C LYS A 105 12.91 -9.27 -15.37
N LYS A 106 11.81 -9.81 -14.83
CA LYS A 106 10.76 -10.39 -15.66
C LYS A 106 9.85 -9.24 -16.04
N THR A 107 10.22 -8.58 -17.14
CA THR A 107 9.27 -7.90 -18.00
C THR A 107 8.24 -8.97 -18.39
N THR A 108 7.11 -9.05 -17.69
CA THR A 108 5.95 -9.74 -18.25
C THR A 108 5.30 -8.79 -19.23
N SER A 109 5.84 -8.81 -20.45
CA SER A 109 5.03 -8.63 -21.65
C SER A 109 3.73 -9.41 -21.46
N SER A 110 2.64 -8.72 -21.76
CA SER A 110 1.36 -9.24 -22.21
C SER A 110 1.46 -10.70 -22.67
N LYS A 111 1.10 -11.63 -21.79
CA LYS A 111 0.73 -12.99 -22.17
C LYS A 111 -0.68 -13.21 -21.68
N THR A 112 -1.59 -13.12 -22.64
CA THR A 112 -2.86 -13.82 -22.73
C THR A 112 -2.84 -15.10 -21.90
N VAL A 113 -3.47 -15.06 -20.71
CA VAL A 113 -3.87 -16.27 -20.00
C VAL A 113 -5.35 -16.48 -20.29
N LYS A 114 -5.61 -17.49 -21.10
CA LYS A 114 -6.95 -18.05 -21.34
C LYS A 114 -7.62 -18.37 -20.01
N LYS A 115 -8.72 -17.66 -19.78
CA LYS A 115 -10.03 -18.14 -19.29
C LYS A 115 -10.01 -19.51 -18.59
N SER A 116 -10.13 -19.49 -17.27
CA SER A 116 -10.96 -20.48 -16.55
C SER A 116 -12.21 -19.76 -16.08
N SER A 117 -13.33 -20.27 -16.57
CA SER A 117 -14.69 -19.78 -16.38
C SER A 117 -15.22 -20.12 -14.99
N SER A 118 -15.67 -19.11 -14.24
CA SER A 118 -16.82 -19.29 -13.35
C SER A 118 -17.76 -18.10 -13.49
N SER A 119 -18.91 -18.39 -14.07
CA SER A 119 -20.07 -17.52 -14.21
C SER A 119 -20.71 -17.23 -12.86
N LYS A 120 -20.97 -15.96 -12.52
CA LYS A 120 -22.31 -15.45 -12.12
C LYS A 120 -22.32 -13.96 -11.69
N LYS A 121 -23.33 -13.28 -12.26
CA LYS A 121 -24.00 -12.01 -11.89
C LYS A 121 -23.25 -10.68 -12.07
N LYS A 122 -23.49 -10.06 -13.22
CA LYS A 122 -23.37 -8.61 -13.45
C LYS A 122 -24.34 -7.86 -12.51
N SER A 123 -23.84 -7.27 -11.45
CA SER A 123 -24.50 -6.12 -10.81
C SER A 123 -23.96 -4.87 -11.48
N SER A 124 -24.82 -4.11 -12.16
CA SER A 124 -24.45 -2.79 -12.69
C SER A 124 -24.19 -1.86 -11.49
N PHE A 125 -22.94 -1.75 -11.07
CA PHE A 125 -22.53 -0.77 -10.08
C PHE A 125 -22.69 0.62 -10.70
N ASN A 126 -23.81 1.28 -10.43
CA ASN A 126 -24.03 2.66 -10.82
C ASN A 126 -23.10 3.53 -9.98
N LEU A 127 -21.98 3.93 -10.58
CA LEU A 127 -20.97 4.75 -9.94
C LEU A 127 -21.28 6.24 -10.16
N PRO A 128 -21.20 7.08 -9.11
CA PRO A 128 -21.55 8.48 -9.22
C PRO A 128 -20.53 9.23 -10.08
N THR A 129 -21.01 10.25 -10.78
CA THR A 129 -20.16 11.24 -11.46
C THR A 129 -19.92 12.41 -10.51
N GLY A 130 -18.67 12.85 -10.38
CA GLY A 130 -18.29 13.94 -9.48
C GLY A 130 -16.89 13.76 -8.90
N ILE A 131 -16.47 14.70 -8.07
CA ILE A 131 -15.21 14.66 -7.34
C ILE A 131 -15.52 14.52 -5.86
N PHE A 132 -15.08 13.43 -5.23
CA PHE A 132 -15.31 13.14 -3.82
C PHE A 132 -13.96 13.06 -3.11
N LYS A 133 -13.84 13.80 -2.01
CA LYS A 133 -12.64 13.90 -1.19
C LYS A 133 -13.03 14.11 0.27
N VAL A 134 -12.08 13.93 1.19
CA VAL A 134 -12.30 14.28 2.60
C VAL A 134 -12.55 15.77 2.70
N MET A 135 -13.66 16.16 3.32
CA MET A 135 -14.09 17.54 3.54
C MET A 135 -14.65 17.71 4.96
N SER A 136 -14.73 18.94 5.44
CA SER A 136 -15.29 19.29 6.75
C SER A 136 -16.48 20.26 6.55
N PRO A 137 -17.70 19.92 7.00
CA PRO A 137 -18.11 18.63 7.56
C PRO A 137 -18.03 17.49 6.54
N LEU A 138 -17.92 16.25 7.03
CA LEU A 138 -17.84 15.07 6.18
C LEU A 138 -19.13 14.92 5.35
N ILE A 139 -18.96 14.65 4.06
CA ILE A 139 -20.08 14.47 3.14
C ILE A 139 -20.66 13.07 3.35
N HIS A 140 -21.94 13.01 3.74
CA HIS A 140 -22.75 11.80 3.83
C HIS A 140 -23.81 11.81 2.75
N ILE A 141 -23.73 10.89 1.80
CA ILE A 141 -24.66 10.80 0.68
C ILE A 141 -24.58 9.42 0.02
N ASP A 142 -25.68 8.97 -0.58
CA ASP A 142 -25.81 7.68 -1.29
C ASP A 142 -24.68 7.43 -2.31
N ALA A 143 -24.17 8.50 -2.92
CA ALA A 143 -23.05 8.42 -3.85
C ALA A 143 -21.76 7.88 -3.19
N VAL A 144 -21.49 8.20 -1.92
CA VAL A 144 -20.31 7.68 -1.23
C VAL A 144 -20.46 6.19 -0.92
N GLU A 145 -21.66 5.76 -0.55
CA GLU A 145 -21.97 4.34 -0.35
C GLU A 145 -21.69 3.52 -1.63
N GLN A 146 -22.08 4.04 -2.79
CA GLN A 146 -21.79 3.41 -4.10
C GLN A 146 -20.29 3.27 -4.34
N ILE A 147 -19.50 4.31 -4.02
CA ILE A 147 -18.03 4.28 -4.14
C ILE A 147 -17.45 3.22 -3.21
N GLN A 148 -17.83 3.24 -1.93
CA GLN A 148 -17.33 2.29 -0.92
C GLN A 148 -17.70 0.84 -1.26
N THR A 149 -18.93 0.61 -1.73
CA THR A 149 -19.42 -0.71 -2.14
C THR A 149 -18.65 -1.23 -3.36
N ALA A 150 -18.42 -0.38 -4.36
CA ALA A 150 -17.64 -0.74 -5.54
C ALA A 150 -16.18 -1.06 -5.21
N LEU A 151 -15.57 -0.28 -4.31
CA LEU A 151 -14.22 -0.55 -3.82
C LEU A 151 -14.18 -1.85 -3.01
N ALA A 152 -15.14 -2.09 -2.12
CA ALA A 152 -15.26 -3.33 -1.36
C ALA A 152 -15.45 -4.55 -2.27
N ALA A 153 -16.24 -4.44 -3.34
CA ALA A 153 -16.41 -5.48 -4.36
C ALA A 153 -15.10 -5.80 -5.10
N LEU A 154 -14.22 -4.81 -5.27
CA LEU A 154 -12.86 -4.97 -5.78
C LEU A 154 -11.83 -5.31 -4.67
N HIS A 155 -12.28 -5.65 -3.46
CA HIS A 155 -11.47 -5.96 -2.27
C HIS A 155 -10.66 -4.80 -1.68
N PHE A 156 -10.98 -3.56 -2.06
CA PHE A 156 -10.47 -2.33 -1.46
C PHE A 156 -11.40 -1.81 -0.36
N TYR A 157 -11.49 -2.54 0.74
CA TYR A 157 -12.35 -2.17 1.86
C TYR A 157 -11.91 -0.84 2.51
N PRO A 158 -12.82 0.12 2.77
CA PRO A 158 -12.57 1.25 3.65
C PRO A 158 -12.02 0.79 5.01
N ASP A 159 -12.69 -0.18 5.64
CA ASP A 159 -12.21 -0.86 6.85
C ASP A 159 -12.59 -2.34 6.83
N LYS A 160 -11.61 -3.20 6.57
CA LYS A 160 -11.81 -4.66 6.52
C LYS A 160 -12.30 -5.28 7.84
N LYS A 161 -12.05 -4.62 8.98
CA LYS A 161 -12.40 -5.13 10.31
C LYS A 161 -13.75 -4.62 10.79
N ALA A 162 -14.26 -3.55 10.19
CA ALA A 162 -15.57 -3.00 10.54
C ALA A 162 -16.71 -3.86 9.99
N LYS A 163 -17.88 -3.73 10.62
CA LYS A 163 -19.13 -4.28 10.07
C LYS A 163 -19.36 -3.66 8.69
N ASN A 164 -19.89 -4.46 7.76
CA ASN A 164 -20.12 -4.05 6.37
C ASN A 164 -18.86 -3.52 5.66
N PHE A 165 -17.68 -4.01 6.06
CA PHE A 165 -16.40 -3.61 5.50
C PHE A 165 -16.09 -2.10 5.56
N GLY A 166 -16.70 -1.38 6.51
CA GLY A 166 -16.51 0.06 6.69
C GLY A 166 -17.28 0.91 5.69
N ILE A 167 -18.32 0.37 5.07
CA ILE A 167 -19.29 1.15 4.29
C ILE A 167 -20.20 1.88 5.30
N ASP A 168 -20.02 3.20 5.38
CA ASP A 168 -20.71 4.11 6.30
C ASP A 168 -21.32 5.33 5.59
N SER A 169 -21.21 5.38 4.26
CA SER A 169 -21.67 6.48 3.41
C SER A 169 -20.97 7.83 3.69
N TYR A 170 -19.88 7.85 4.47
CA TYR A 170 -19.04 9.03 4.72
C TYR A 170 -17.74 8.98 3.92
N TYR A 171 -17.42 10.08 3.23
CA TYR A 171 -16.12 10.20 2.56
C TYR A 171 -15.04 10.62 3.57
N GLY A 172 -14.74 9.73 4.52
CA GLY A 172 -13.75 9.94 5.57
C GLY A 172 -12.35 9.43 5.22
N PRO A 173 -11.41 9.50 6.18
CA PRO A 173 -10.04 9.04 5.99
C PRO A 173 -9.93 7.58 5.53
N GLN A 174 -10.83 6.69 5.98
CA GLN A 174 -10.85 5.28 5.60
C GLN A 174 -11.24 5.10 4.12
N THR A 175 -12.28 5.81 3.66
CA THR A 175 -12.70 5.83 2.25
C THR A 175 -11.60 6.39 1.36
N ALA A 176 -10.98 7.51 1.76
CA ALA A 176 -9.88 8.11 1.02
C ALA A 176 -8.64 7.20 0.94
N ASP A 177 -8.35 6.45 2.01
CA ASP A 177 -7.30 5.44 2.00
C ASP A 177 -7.61 4.26 1.07
N ALA A 178 -8.86 3.77 1.05
CA ALA A 178 -9.29 2.75 0.09
C ALA A 178 -9.17 3.21 -1.37
N VAL A 179 -9.58 4.44 -1.67
CA VAL A 179 -9.42 5.06 -2.99
C VAL A 179 -7.94 5.21 -3.34
N ARG A 180 -7.11 5.64 -2.40
CA ARG A 180 -5.67 5.76 -2.59
C ARG A 180 -5.01 4.41 -2.90
N ARG A 181 -5.36 3.35 -2.16
CA ARG A 181 -4.90 1.97 -2.42
C ARG A 181 -5.30 1.50 -3.81
N PHE A 182 -6.55 1.76 -4.20
CA PHE A 182 -7.04 1.45 -5.54
C PHE A 182 -6.24 2.19 -6.61
N GLN A 183 -6.07 3.50 -6.46
CA GLN A 183 -5.31 4.33 -7.40
C GLN A 183 -3.87 3.84 -7.56
N LEU A 184 -3.19 3.52 -6.45
CA LEU A 184 -1.83 2.94 -6.47
C LEU A 184 -1.79 1.61 -7.23
N MET A 185 -2.75 0.72 -7.00
CA MET A 185 -2.77 -0.59 -7.67
C MET A 185 -2.93 -0.47 -9.19
N TYR A 186 -3.65 0.55 -9.65
CA TYR A 186 -3.99 0.73 -11.06
C TYR A 186 -3.22 1.86 -11.76
N GLY A 187 -2.16 2.38 -11.15
CA GLY A 187 -1.28 3.38 -11.76
C GLY A 187 -1.93 4.75 -11.97
N LEU A 188 -2.90 5.11 -11.13
CA LEU A 188 -3.53 6.43 -11.10
C LEU A 188 -2.82 7.35 -10.08
N SER A 189 -3.11 8.66 -10.14
CA SER A 189 -2.73 9.60 -9.08
C SER A 189 -3.32 9.11 -7.75
N ALA A 190 -2.48 8.84 -6.76
CA ALA A 190 -2.85 8.27 -5.46
C ALA A 190 -3.23 9.35 -4.42
N ASP A 191 -4.07 10.29 -4.84
CA ASP A 191 -4.50 11.42 -4.00
C ASP A 191 -5.59 11.04 -2.98
N GLY A 192 -6.23 9.88 -3.14
CA GLY A 192 -7.37 9.46 -2.33
C GLY A 192 -8.66 10.20 -2.71
N ILE A 193 -8.68 10.85 -3.87
CA ILE A 193 -9.83 11.58 -4.42
C ILE A 193 -10.50 10.70 -5.47
N TYR A 194 -11.76 10.40 -5.26
CA TYR A 194 -12.56 9.75 -6.28
C TYR A 194 -12.96 10.81 -7.32
N GLY A 195 -12.65 10.55 -8.59
CA GLY A 195 -12.95 11.42 -9.72
C GLY A 195 -13.02 10.63 -11.03
N PRO A 196 -13.14 11.30 -12.19
CA PRO A 196 -13.42 10.64 -13.47
C PRO A 196 -12.46 9.51 -13.84
N LYS A 197 -11.16 9.65 -13.55
CA LYS A 197 -10.14 8.62 -13.83
C LYS A 197 -10.31 7.40 -12.91
N THR A 198 -10.52 7.63 -11.62
CA THR A 198 -10.80 6.57 -10.63
C THR A 198 -12.08 5.83 -10.99
N LYS A 199 -13.16 6.58 -11.27
CA LYS A 199 -14.45 6.05 -11.72
C LYS A 199 -14.30 5.13 -12.93
N ALA A 200 -13.74 5.64 -14.02
CA ALA A 200 -13.59 4.88 -15.27
C ALA A 200 -12.82 3.57 -15.06
N LYS A 201 -11.82 3.58 -14.17
CA LYS A 201 -11.06 2.38 -13.86
C LYS A 201 -11.85 1.38 -13.02
N ILE A 202 -12.61 1.82 -12.02
CA ILE A 202 -13.49 0.96 -11.22
C ILE A 202 -14.55 0.34 -12.13
N GLU A 203 -15.19 1.13 -12.99
CA GLU A 203 -16.19 0.65 -13.96
C GLU A 203 -15.61 -0.41 -14.90
N ALA A 204 -14.39 -0.22 -15.41
CA ALA A 204 -13.74 -1.19 -16.27
C ALA A 204 -13.48 -2.54 -15.59
N LEU A 205 -13.37 -2.57 -14.26
CA LEU A 205 -13.11 -3.78 -13.47
C LEU A 205 -14.38 -4.47 -12.97
N LEU A 206 -15.51 -3.75 -12.95
CA LEU A 206 -16.81 -4.23 -12.48
C LEU A 206 -17.77 -4.63 -13.62
N LYS A 207 -17.33 -4.58 -14.88
CA LYS A 207 -18.07 -5.03 -16.08
C LYS A 207 -18.08 -6.55 -16.23
#